data_AF-A0A379AAV7-F1
#
_entry.id   AF-A0A379AAV7-F1
#
_cell.length_a   1.000
_cell.length_b   1.000
_cell.length_c   1.000
_cell.angle_alpha   90.00
_cell.angle_beta   90.00
_cell.angle_gamma   90.00
#
_symmetry.space_group_name_H-M   'P 1'
#
loop_
_entity.id
_entity.type
_entity.pdbx_description
1 polymer ?
#
loop_
_entity_poly.entity_id
_entity_poly.type
_entity_poly.pdbx_seq_one_letter_code
_entity_poly.pdbx_strand_id
1 'polypeptide(L)'
;MLPNSFKSALVPFFAGIKRRVGWRGEMRYGLLNDLRVLDKAAFPLMVERYVALGYDTPVASAAQLPQPLLWPKLQVEEQEKIETAAQFQLAATRPVIGFCPGAEFGPAKRWPHYHYATLARQLIAEGFQIVLFGSAKDRPTGEEIIAALPEEARGHCRNLAGETQLEQAVILLAQCRAVVSNDSGPDAYRRGAGSSTGGALWTKQP
;
A
#
# COMPACT_ATOMS: atom_id res chain seq x y z
N MET A 1 -7.46 11.56 -15.67
CA MET A 1 -7.03 10.22 -16.12
C MET A 1 -5.71 9.85 -15.49
N LEU A 2 -5.73 8.89 -14.57
CA LEU A 2 -4.55 8.50 -13.77
C LEU A 2 -3.63 7.50 -14.51
N PRO A 3 -4.16 6.46 -15.21
CA PRO A 3 -3.29 5.58 -15.99
C PRO A 3 -2.70 6.35 -17.18
N ASN A 4 -1.43 6.08 -17.50
CA ASN A 4 -0.76 6.70 -18.66
C ASN A 4 -1.02 5.98 -19.99
N SER A 5 -1.71 4.84 -19.96
CA SER A 5 -1.96 4.01 -21.13
C SER A 5 -2.97 4.65 -22.08
N PHE A 6 -2.74 4.50 -23.39
CA PHE A 6 -3.66 4.99 -24.43
C PHE A 6 -5.07 4.42 -24.26
N LYS A 7 -5.18 3.10 -24.01
CA LYS A 7 -6.46 2.40 -23.85
C LYS A 7 -7.36 2.97 -22.76
N SER A 8 -6.77 3.51 -21.69
CA SER A 8 -7.55 4.09 -20.59
C SER A 8 -8.36 5.30 -21.07
N ALA A 9 -7.85 6.08 -22.03
CA ALA A 9 -8.48 7.29 -22.53
C ALA A 9 -9.65 7.04 -23.49
N LEU A 10 -9.82 5.81 -23.98
CA LEU A 10 -10.91 5.46 -24.88
C LEU A 10 -12.28 5.45 -24.18
N VAL A 11 -12.34 4.95 -22.94
CA VAL A 11 -13.61 4.85 -22.21
C VAL A 11 -14.27 6.23 -22.01
N PRO A 12 -13.57 7.27 -21.51
CA PRO A 12 -14.17 8.61 -21.41
C PRO A 12 -14.46 9.29 -22.74
N PHE A 13 -13.71 8.94 -23.79
CA PHE A 13 -13.96 9.47 -25.13
C PHE A 13 -15.28 8.94 -25.69
N PHE A 14 -15.50 7.62 -25.64
CA PHE A 14 -16.76 7.01 -26.08
C PHE A 14 -17.94 7.34 -25.16
N ALA A 15 -17.69 7.61 -23.87
CA ALA A 15 -18.71 8.09 -22.95
C ALA A 15 -19.17 9.55 -23.22
N GLY A 16 -18.60 10.24 -24.20
CA GLY A 16 -19.00 11.60 -24.56
C GLY A 16 -18.68 12.65 -23.47
N ILE A 17 -17.75 12.35 -22.56
CA ILE A 17 -17.42 13.23 -21.44
C ILE A 17 -16.82 14.53 -21.97
N LYS A 18 -17.45 15.66 -21.68
CA LYS A 18 -17.06 16.98 -22.20
C LYS A 18 -15.67 17.44 -21.79
N ARG A 19 -15.15 16.99 -20.65
CA ARG A 19 -13.83 17.38 -20.13
C ARG A 19 -13.03 16.18 -19.68
N ARG A 20 -11.87 15.97 -20.30
CA ARG A 20 -11.01 14.79 -20.21
C ARG A 20 -9.59 15.27 -19.97
N VAL A 21 -9.26 15.41 -18.69
CA VAL A 21 -7.96 15.90 -18.19
C VAL A 21 -7.01 14.73 -17.94
N GLY A 22 -5.75 14.86 -18.36
CA GLY A 22 -4.71 13.87 -18.03
C GLY A 22 -3.32 14.26 -18.51
N TRP A 23 -2.31 13.59 -17.98
CA TRP A 23 -0.94 13.70 -18.49
C TRP A 23 -0.85 13.19 -19.93
N ARG A 24 0.13 13.63 -20.72
CA ARG A 24 0.27 13.18 -22.12
C ARG A 24 0.39 11.66 -22.26
N GLY A 25 1.25 11.03 -21.45
CA GLY A 25 1.52 9.60 -21.54
C GLY A 25 1.95 9.18 -22.95
N GLU A 26 1.33 8.11 -23.46
CA GLU A 26 1.53 7.55 -24.81
C GLU A 26 0.84 8.38 -25.92
N MET A 27 1.15 9.68 -26.02
CA MET A 27 0.70 10.55 -27.13
C MET A 27 -0.83 10.53 -27.37
N ARG A 28 -1.61 10.71 -26.32
CA ARG A 28 -3.10 10.61 -26.30
C ARG A 28 -3.83 11.81 -26.91
N TYR A 29 -3.30 12.34 -28.00
CA TYR A 29 -3.87 13.50 -28.70
C TYR A 29 -5.29 13.18 -29.22
N GLY A 30 -6.21 14.13 -29.07
CA GLY A 30 -7.62 13.99 -29.45
C GLY A 30 -8.51 13.28 -28.41
N LEU A 31 -7.97 12.24 -27.75
CA LEU A 31 -8.69 11.53 -26.68
C LEU A 31 -8.79 12.36 -25.40
N LEU A 32 -7.75 13.14 -25.08
CA LEU A 32 -7.78 14.13 -24.00
C LEU A 32 -7.93 15.52 -24.62
N ASN A 33 -8.82 16.34 -24.06
CA ASN A 33 -8.99 17.73 -24.49
C ASN A 33 -8.26 18.74 -23.58
N ASP A 34 -7.92 18.33 -22.35
CA ASP A 34 -6.99 19.04 -21.47
C ASP A 34 -5.78 18.13 -21.24
N LEU A 35 -4.82 18.24 -22.16
CA LEU A 35 -3.60 17.46 -22.20
C LEU A 35 -2.50 18.19 -21.42
N ARG A 36 -1.96 17.57 -20.37
CA ARG A 36 -0.86 18.14 -19.58
C ARG A 36 0.46 17.46 -19.90
N VAL A 37 1.50 18.25 -20.16
CA VAL A 37 2.84 17.72 -20.42
C VAL A 37 3.56 17.57 -19.08
N LEU A 38 3.97 16.33 -18.77
CA LEU A 38 4.65 16.05 -17.50
C LEU A 38 6.11 16.46 -17.59
N ASP A 39 6.49 17.45 -16.77
CA ASP A 39 7.88 17.71 -16.41
C ASP A 39 8.22 16.94 -15.13
N LYS A 40 9.14 15.98 -15.23
CA LYS A 40 9.56 15.14 -14.11
C LYS A 40 10.35 15.92 -13.06
N ALA A 41 11.06 16.98 -13.45
CA ALA A 41 11.81 17.82 -12.54
C ALA A 41 10.87 18.72 -11.73
N ALA A 42 9.81 19.22 -12.37
CA ALA A 42 8.81 20.06 -11.72
C ALA A 42 7.83 19.27 -10.81
N PHE A 43 7.66 17.96 -11.06
CA PHE A 43 6.80 17.05 -10.28
C PHE A 43 7.56 15.76 -9.89
N PRO A 44 8.44 15.83 -8.88
CA PRO A 44 9.22 14.68 -8.44
C PRO A 44 8.34 13.57 -7.83
N LEU A 45 7.29 13.91 -7.07
CA LEU A 45 6.45 12.93 -6.38
C LEU A 45 5.20 12.55 -7.20
N MET A 46 4.79 11.28 -7.10
CA MET A 46 3.57 10.80 -7.77
C MET A 46 2.30 11.47 -7.22
N VAL A 47 2.25 11.75 -5.91
CA VAL A 47 1.10 12.43 -5.30
C VAL A 47 0.91 13.84 -5.88
N GLU A 48 1.99 14.58 -6.11
CA GLU A 48 1.95 15.91 -6.71
C GLU A 48 1.39 15.86 -8.13
N ARG A 49 1.78 14.84 -8.91
CA ARG A 49 1.26 14.62 -10.27
C ARG A 49 -0.24 14.36 -10.29
N TYR A 50 -0.79 13.68 -9.29
CA TYR A 50 -2.22 13.43 -9.21
C TYR A 50 -2.98 14.64 -8.69
N VAL A 51 -2.48 15.29 -7.65
CA VAL A 51 -3.08 16.52 -7.10
C VAL A 51 -3.10 17.63 -8.17
N ALA A 52 -2.05 17.77 -8.97
CA ALA A 52 -1.99 18.74 -10.06
C ALA A 52 -3.09 18.54 -11.12
N LEU A 53 -3.55 17.31 -11.37
CA LEU A 53 -4.66 17.03 -12.30
C LEU A 53 -6.03 17.43 -11.76
N GLY A 54 -6.16 17.64 -10.45
CA GLY A 54 -7.39 18.08 -9.81
C GLY A 54 -7.71 19.56 -10.03
N TYR A 55 -6.73 20.36 -10.48
CA TYR A 55 -6.92 21.80 -10.72
C TYR A 55 -7.37 22.10 -12.14
N ASP A 56 -8.16 23.16 -12.28
CA ASP A 56 -8.70 23.54 -13.57
C ASP A 56 -7.68 24.14 -14.53
N THR A 57 -6.76 24.92 -13.98
CA THR A 57 -5.65 25.47 -14.73
C THR A 57 -4.45 24.51 -14.71
N PRO A 58 -3.67 24.44 -15.79
CA PRO A 58 -2.42 23.70 -15.79
C PRO A 58 -1.46 24.29 -14.75
N VAL A 59 -1.13 23.50 -13.74
CA VAL A 59 -0.11 23.84 -12.75
C VAL A 59 1.25 23.53 -13.37
N ALA A 60 2.16 24.49 -13.37
CA ALA A 60 3.48 24.35 -14.01
C ALA A 60 4.48 23.61 -13.12
N SER A 61 4.31 23.65 -11.80
CA SER A 61 5.20 22.96 -10.86
C SER A 61 4.51 22.57 -9.55
N ALA A 62 5.06 21.58 -8.84
CA ALA A 62 4.57 21.17 -7.54
C ALA A 62 4.58 22.31 -6.49
N ALA A 63 5.47 23.30 -6.64
CA ALA A 63 5.55 24.47 -5.75
C ALA A 63 4.31 25.38 -5.82
N GLN A 64 3.54 25.32 -6.90
CA GLN A 64 2.31 26.08 -7.08
C GLN A 64 1.08 25.36 -6.49
N LEU A 65 1.23 24.12 -6.02
CA LEU A 65 0.14 23.40 -5.37
C LEU A 65 -0.10 23.98 -3.97
N PRO A 66 -1.37 24.26 -3.61
CA PRO A 66 -1.68 24.77 -2.29
C PRO A 66 -1.27 23.75 -1.22
N GLN A 67 -0.61 24.25 -0.18
CA GLN A 67 -0.17 23.46 0.96
C GLN A 67 -1.17 23.62 2.11
N PRO A 68 -1.42 22.58 2.92
CA PRO A 68 -0.81 21.25 2.84
C PRO A 68 -1.42 20.37 1.74
N LEU A 69 -0.59 19.54 1.10
CA LEU A 69 -1.10 18.53 0.17
C LEU A 69 -2.03 17.55 0.88
N LEU A 70 -3.14 17.19 0.22
CA LEU A 70 -4.05 16.16 0.69
C LEU A 70 -3.42 14.78 0.48
N TRP A 71 -2.83 14.25 1.55
CA TRP A 71 -2.30 12.89 1.56
C TRP A 71 -3.45 11.88 1.57
N PRO A 72 -3.29 10.71 0.93
CA PRO A 72 -4.26 9.63 1.02
C PRO A 72 -4.46 9.25 2.48
N LYS A 73 -5.70 9.37 2.95
CA LYS A 73 -6.11 8.92 4.28
C LYS A 73 -7.19 7.89 4.08
N LEU A 74 -7.06 6.78 4.79
CA LEU A 74 -8.09 5.76 4.86
C LEU A 74 -8.54 5.69 6.31
N GLN A 75 -9.85 5.81 6.50
CA GLN A 75 -10.48 5.69 7.81
C GLN A 75 -11.14 4.32 7.89
N VAL A 76 -10.95 3.65 9.01
CA VAL A 76 -11.52 2.34 9.30
C VAL A 76 -12.25 2.48 10.63
N GLU A 77 -13.50 2.03 10.68
CA GLU A 77 -14.29 2.07 11.89
C GLU A 77 -13.79 1.01 12.89
N GLU A 78 -13.88 1.29 14.19
CA GLU A 78 -13.39 0.35 15.21
C GLU A 78 -14.17 -0.97 15.20
N GLN A 79 -15.46 -0.90 14.85
CA GLN A 79 -16.33 -2.07 14.71
C GLN A 79 -15.84 -3.00 13.60
N GLU A 80 -15.45 -2.45 12.44
CA GLU A 80 -14.93 -3.23 11.31
C GLU A 80 -13.63 -3.96 11.68
N LYS A 81 -12.76 -3.34 12.50
CA LYS A 81 -11.53 -3.97 12.99
C LYS A 81 -11.85 -5.19 13.86
N ILE A 82 -12.80 -5.05 14.78
CA ILE A 82 -13.19 -6.13 15.69
C ILE A 82 -13.78 -7.30 14.90
N GLU A 83 -14.71 -7.02 13.98
CA GLU A 83 -15.37 -8.04 13.16
C GLU A 83 -14.37 -8.76 12.25
N THR A 84 -13.48 -8.01 11.59
CA THR A 84 -12.47 -8.59 10.70
C THR A 84 -11.43 -9.40 11.50
N ALA A 85 -10.99 -8.91 12.66
CA ALA A 85 -10.10 -9.66 13.54
C ALA A 85 -10.70 -10.98 14.01
N ALA A 86 -11.99 -10.97 14.37
CA ALA A 86 -12.72 -12.17 14.77
C ALA A 86 -12.87 -13.16 13.60
N GLN A 87 -13.18 -12.67 12.40
CA GLN A 87 -13.27 -13.47 11.17
C GLN A 87 -11.96 -14.22 10.90
N PHE A 88 -10.82 -13.53 11.07
CA PHE A 88 -9.49 -14.11 10.92
C PHE A 88 -8.90 -14.63 12.24
N GLN A 89 -9.72 -14.92 13.27
CA GLN A 89 -9.34 -15.56 14.53
C GLN A 89 -8.02 -14.99 15.12
N LEU A 90 -7.84 -13.66 15.02
CA LEU A 90 -6.67 -12.98 15.57
C LEU A 90 -6.89 -12.78 17.07
N ALA A 91 -5.91 -13.15 17.87
CA ALA A 91 -6.05 -13.11 19.33
C ALA A 91 -6.07 -11.65 19.81
N ALA A 92 -7.14 -11.18 20.44
CA ALA A 92 -7.21 -9.81 20.95
C ALA A 92 -6.21 -9.51 22.10
N THR A 93 -5.57 -10.55 22.65
CA THR A 93 -4.67 -10.46 23.81
C THR A 93 -3.28 -9.94 23.48
N ARG A 94 -2.86 -9.98 22.22
CA ARG A 94 -1.49 -9.59 21.80
C ARG A 94 -1.54 -8.53 20.70
N PRO A 95 -0.69 -7.50 20.73
CA PRO A 95 -0.60 -6.53 19.64
C PRO A 95 -0.15 -7.19 18.33
N VAL A 96 -0.78 -6.82 17.20
CA VAL A 96 -0.52 -7.38 15.88
C VAL A 96 0.58 -6.60 15.15
N ILE A 97 1.50 -7.30 14.50
CA ILE A 97 2.47 -6.76 13.55
C ILE A 97 2.22 -7.39 12.18
N GLY A 98 2.04 -6.55 11.16
CA GLY A 98 1.77 -6.99 9.79
C GLY A 98 3.06 -7.15 8.99
N PHE A 99 3.27 -8.29 8.35
CA PHE A 99 4.40 -8.51 7.44
C PHE A 99 3.89 -8.64 6.01
N CYS A 100 4.50 -7.91 5.08
CA CYS A 100 4.25 -8.01 3.65
C CYS A 100 5.51 -8.57 2.96
N PRO A 101 5.75 -9.89 3.00
CA PRO A 101 6.95 -10.52 2.44
C PRO A 101 6.97 -10.54 0.91
N GLY A 102 5.83 -10.25 0.27
CA GLY A 102 5.70 -10.20 -1.18
C GLY A 102 6.58 -9.11 -1.82
N ALA A 103 6.87 -9.30 -3.11
CA ALA A 103 7.39 -8.23 -3.96
C ALA A 103 6.84 -8.41 -5.38
N GLU A 104 6.13 -7.39 -5.88
CA GLU A 104 5.66 -7.35 -7.27
C GLU A 104 6.82 -7.16 -8.27
N PHE A 105 7.93 -6.55 -7.84
CA PHE A 105 9.09 -6.22 -8.68
C PHE A 105 10.17 -7.31 -8.76
N GLY A 106 9.78 -8.57 -8.58
CA GLY A 106 10.66 -9.75 -8.72
C GLY A 106 11.43 -10.15 -7.45
N PRO A 107 12.08 -11.33 -7.47
CA PRO A 107 12.72 -11.93 -6.29
C PRO A 107 13.93 -11.15 -5.76
N ALA A 108 14.58 -10.33 -6.60
CA ALA A 108 15.80 -9.61 -6.25
C ALA A 108 15.60 -8.51 -5.18
N LYS A 109 14.36 -8.05 -4.96
CA LYS A 109 14.01 -7.06 -3.92
C LYS A 109 13.33 -7.68 -2.70
N ARG A 110 13.20 -9.02 -2.63
CA ARG A 110 12.57 -9.71 -1.51
C ARG A 110 13.56 -9.84 -0.37
N TRP A 111 13.15 -9.46 0.83
CA TRP A 111 13.90 -9.85 2.02
C TRP A 111 13.77 -11.38 2.19
N PRO A 112 14.89 -12.10 2.37
CA PRO A 112 14.85 -13.55 2.51
C PRO A 112 13.89 -14.01 3.63
N HIS A 113 13.15 -15.09 3.37
CA HIS A 113 12.16 -15.65 4.29
C HIS A 113 12.74 -15.94 5.69
N TYR A 114 14.01 -16.35 5.79
CA TYR A 114 14.68 -16.63 7.07
C TYR A 114 14.90 -15.37 7.93
N HIS A 115 15.04 -14.18 7.32
CA HIS A 115 15.12 -12.94 8.09
C HIS A 115 13.75 -12.55 8.65
N TYR A 116 12.69 -12.72 7.87
CA TYR A 116 11.32 -12.58 8.38
C TYR A 116 11.03 -13.56 9.52
N ALA A 117 11.45 -14.82 9.40
CA ALA A 117 11.29 -15.80 10.48
C ALA A 117 12.08 -15.40 11.75
N THR A 118 13.31 -14.89 11.59
CA THR A 118 14.12 -14.42 12.71
C THR A 118 13.47 -13.23 13.43
N LEU A 119 12.96 -12.26 12.66
CA LEU A 119 12.26 -11.09 13.20
C LEU A 119 10.92 -11.48 13.85
N ALA A 120 10.14 -12.35 13.20
CA ALA A 120 8.90 -12.88 13.76
C ALA A 120 9.16 -13.56 15.10
N ARG A 121 10.22 -14.37 15.21
CA ARG A 121 10.60 -15.02 16.47
C ARG A 121 10.89 -14.01 17.58
N GLN A 122 11.64 -12.95 17.30
CA GLN A 122 11.95 -11.91 18.28
C GLN A 122 10.68 -11.18 18.76
N LEU A 123 9.84 -10.76 17.82
CA LEU A 123 8.58 -10.07 18.13
C LEU A 123 7.60 -10.98 18.89
N ILE A 124 7.54 -12.27 18.55
CA ILE A 124 6.72 -13.24 19.29
C ILE A 124 7.28 -13.45 20.70
N ALA A 125 8.59 -13.47 20.90
CA ALA A 125 9.17 -13.52 22.25
C ALA A 125 8.83 -12.26 23.08
N GLU A 126 8.68 -11.10 22.43
CA GLU A 126 8.31 -9.82 23.07
C GLU A 126 6.81 -9.67 23.37
N GLY A 127 5.96 -10.63 23.00
CA GLY A 127 4.52 -10.56 23.25
C GLY A 127 3.66 -10.13 22.06
N PHE A 128 4.24 -9.94 20.87
CA PHE A 128 3.49 -9.62 19.66
C PHE A 128 2.94 -10.88 18.96
N GLN A 129 1.94 -10.69 18.10
CA GLN A 129 1.51 -11.70 17.12
C GLN A 129 1.80 -11.18 15.70
N ILE A 130 2.11 -12.08 14.79
CA ILE A 130 2.51 -11.75 13.42
C ILE A 130 1.42 -12.19 12.44
N VAL A 131 1.08 -11.30 11.52
CA VAL A 131 0.15 -11.58 10.43
C VAL A 131 0.84 -11.33 9.10
N LEU A 132 0.89 -12.34 8.25
CA LEU A 132 1.50 -12.26 6.92
C LEU A 132 0.42 -11.85 5.91
N PHE A 133 0.59 -10.72 5.25
CA PHE A 133 -0.25 -10.20 4.19
C PHE A 133 0.41 -10.39 2.83
N GLY A 134 -0.39 -10.64 1.81
CA GLY A 134 0.11 -10.79 0.45
C GLY A 134 -0.96 -11.30 -0.51
N SER A 135 -0.56 -11.42 -1.77
CA SER A 135 -1.40 -12.05 -2.79
C SER A 135 -1.36 -13.58 -2.66
N ALA A 136 -2.22 -14.28 -3.40
CA ALA A 136 -2.18 -15.74 -3.47
C ALA A 136 -0.81 -16.30 -3.92
N LYS A 137 -0.01 -15.50 -4.65
CA LYS A 137 1.34 -15.88 -5.09
C LYS A 137 2.37 -15.86 -3.97
N ASP A 138 2.09 -15.14 -2.88
CA ASP A 138 3.00 -14.97 -1.73
C ASP A 138 2.71 -15.99 -0.62
N ARG A 139 1.62 -16.76 -0.75
CA ARG A 139 1.25 -17.83 0.20
C ARG A 139 2.40 -18.81 0.47
N PRO A 140 3.12 -19.36 -0.53
CA PRO A 140 4.21 -20.30 -0.29
C PRO A 140 5.33 -19.69 0.57
N THR A 141 5.69 -18.42 0.31
CA THR A 141 6.68 -17.70 1.11
C THR A 141 6.20 -17.49 2.55
N GLY A 142 4.91 -17.25 2.75
CA GLY A 142 4.35 -17.17 4.10
C GLY A 142 4.42 -18.49 4.86
N GLU A 143 4.15 -19.62 4.19
CA GLU A 143 4.30 -20.95 4.78
C GLU A 143 5.76 -21.28 5.13
N GLU A 144 6.72 -20.90 4.28
CA GLU A 144 8.17 -21.06 4.56
C GLU A 144 8.59 -20.29 5.83
N ILE A 145 8.05 -19.08 6.03
CA ILE A 145 8.31 -18.28 7.23
C ILE A 145 7.75 -19.00 8.47
N ILE A 146 6.52 -19.51 8.41
CA ILE A 146 5.90 -20.24 9.53
C ILE A 146 6.64 -21.54 9.82
N ALA A 147 7.04 -22.28 8.79
CA ALA A 147 7.79 -23.53 8.93
C ALA A 147 9.15 -23.32 9.62
N ALA A 148 9.80 -22.18 9.34
CA ALA A 148 11.07 -21.79 9.97
C ALA A 148 10.91 -21.32 11.42
N LEU A 149 9.69 -21.08 11.92
CA LEU A 149 9.44 -20.72 13.31
C LEU A 149 9.43 -21.96 14.23
N PRO A 150 9.89 -21.81 15.49
CA PRO A 150 9.71 -22.83 16.53
C PRO A 150 8.23 -23.16 16.74
N GLU A 151 7.91 -24.40 17.14
CA GLU A 151 6.54 -24.88 17.33
C GLU A 151 5.70 -23.99 18.25
N GLU A 152 6.29 -23.53 19.36
CA GLU A 152 5.68 -22.61 20.32
C GLU A 152 5.32 -21.23 19.69
N ALA A 153 6.09 -20.80 18.69
CA ALA A 153 5.88 -19.52 18.02
C ALA A 153 4.89 -19.62 16.85
N ARG A 154 4.66 -20.81 16.29
CA ARG A 154 3.76 -21.02 15.14
C ARG A 154 2.32 -20.63 15.46
N GLY A 155 1.86 -20.84 16.69
CA GLY A 155 0.53 -20.42 17.14
C GLY A 155 0.32 -18.90 17.17
N HIS A 156 1.40 -18.11 17.08
CA HIS A 156 1.37 -16.64 17.09
C HIS A 156 1.74 -16.01 15.74
N CYS A 157 1.88 -16.82 14.68
CA CYS A 157 2.13 -16.36 13.32
C CYS A 157 1.07 -16.90 12.38
N ARG A 158 0.37 -16.02 11.66
CA ARG A 158 -0.76 -16.41 10.81
C ARG A 158 -0.58 -15.92 9.38
N ASN A 159 -0.71 -16.84 8.43
CA ASN A 159 -0.61 -16.54 7.02
C ASN A 159 -1.98 -16.18 6.45
N LEU A 160 -2.16 -14.91 6.05
CA LEU A 160 -3.36 -14.42 5.38
C LEU A 160 -3.12 -14.08 3.90
N ALA A 161 -1.97 -14.48 3.35
CA ALA A 161 -1.63 -14.22 1.97
C ALA A 161 -2.58 -14.97 1.02
N GLY A 162 -3.35 -14.20 0.24
CA GLY A 162 -4.39 -14.73 -0.66
C GLY A 162 -5.70 -15.13 0.02
N GLU A 163 -5.85 -14.95 1.33
CA GLU A 163 -7.10 -15.25 2.06
C GLU A 163 -7.91 -13.98 2.39
N THR A 164 -7.31 -12.81 2.21
CA THR A 164 -7.94 -11.50 2.46
C THR A 164 -8.34 -10.82 1.16
N GLN A 165 -9.50 -10.16 1.17
CA GLN A 165 -9.83 -9.16 0.15
C GLN A 165 -9.12 -7.83 0.46
N LEU A 166 -9.00 -6.94 -0.53
CA LEU A 166 -8.30 -5.66 -0.37
C LEU A 166 -8.87 -4.84 0.79
N GLU A 167 -10.19 -4.78 0.94
CA GLU A 167 -10.87 -4.07 2.03
C GLU A 167 -10.50 -4.67 3.40
N GLN A 168 -10.58 -5.99 3.54
CA GLN A 168 -10.21 -6.69 4.76
C GLN A 168 -8.72 -6.52 5.10
N ALA A 169 -7.83 -6.59 4.11
CA ALA A 169 -6.40 -6.38 4.31
C ALA A 169 -6.12 -4.97 4.84
N VAL A 170 -6.80 -3.96 4.31
CA VAL A 170 -6.69 -2.57 4.78
C VAL A 170 -7.18 -2.44 6.23
N ILE A 171 -8.31 -3.05 6.57
CA ILE A 171 -8.86 -3.03 7.93
C ILE A 171 -7.87 -3.67 8.92
N LEU A 172 -7.31 -4.83 8.57
CA LEU A 172 -6.33 -5.54 9.39
C LEU A 172 -5.01 -4.76 9.51
N LEU A 173 -4.54 -4.13 8.43
CA LEU A 173 -3.36 -3.26 8.47
C LEU A 173 -3.59 -2.03 9.37
N ALA A 174 -4.81 -1.48 9.40
CA ALA A 174 -5.16 -0.38 10.29
C ALA A 174 -5.19 -0.79 11.78
N GLN A 175 -5.36 -2.08 12.07
CA GLN A 175 -5.27 -2.65 13.42
C GLN A 175 -3.82 -2.99 13.84
N CYS A 176 -2.91 -3.15 12.87
CA CYS A 176 -1.51 -3.46 13.15
C CYS A 176 -0.79 -2.29 13.83
N ARG A 177 -0.02 -2.59 14.88
CA ARG A 177 0.84 -1.60 15.55
C ARG A 177 2.03 -1.19 14.69
N ALA A 178 2.51 -2.10 13.85
CA ALA A 178 3.53 -1.82 12.86
C ALA A 178 3.35 -2.73 11.66
N VAL A 179 3.86 -2.27 10.52
CA VAL A 179 3.90 -3.05 9.29
C VAL A 179 5.32 -3.07 8.76
N VAL A 180 5.83 -4.27 8.49
CA VAL A 180 7.12 -4.54 7.87
C VAL A 180 6.84 -4.98 6.44
N SER A 181 7.24 -4.17 5.46
CA SER A 181 7.04 -4.47 4.05
C SER A 181 8.36 -4.35 3.30
N ASN A 182 8.53 -5.17 2.27
CA ASN A 182 9.49 -4.84 1.22
C ASN A 182 9.03 -3.55 0.52
N ASP A 183 9.94 -2.82 -0.12
CA ASP A 183 9.72 -1.55 -0.82
C ASP A 183 8.88 -1.71 -2.11
N SER A 184 7.72 -2.36 -1.99
CA SER A 184 6.79 -2.68 -3.07
C SER A 184 5.52 -1.83 -3.04
N GLY A 185 5.35 -0.95 -2.06
CA GLY A 185 4.32 0.09 -2.08
C GLY A 185 4.85 1.36 -2.75
N PRO A 186 4.07 2.09 -3.56
CA PRO A 186 4.49 3.40 -4.02
C PRO A 186 4.79 4.28 -2.79
N ASP A 187 5.90 5.01 -2.81
CA ASP A 187 6.41 5.94 -1.78
C ASP A 187 5.38 6.91 -1.15
N ALA A 188 4.16 6.96 -1.67
CA ALA A 188 3.04 7.79 -1.23
C ALA A 188 2.56 7.53 0.21
N TYR A 189 2.79 6.34 0.79
CA TYR A 189 2.36 6.05 2.16
C TYR A 189 3.31 6.62 3.24
N ARG A 190 4.49 7.13 2.85
CA ARG A 190 5.60 7.45 3.76
C ARG A 190 5.39 8.68 4.67
N ARG A 191 4.39 9.53 4.44
CA ARG A 191 4.18 10.79 5.22
C ARG A 191 2.73 11.11 5.60
N GLY A 192 1.77 10.25 5.28
CA GLY A 192 0.34 10.49 5.56
C GLY A 192 -0.11 10.16 6.99
N ALA A 193 0.68 9.39 7.76
CA ALA A 193 0.35 8.96 9.12
C ALA A 193 0.65 10.05 10.16
N GLY A 194 0.04 11.23 9.98
CA GLY A 194 -0.10 12.26 11.00
C GLY A 194 -1.53 12.29 11.52
N SER A 195 -1.95 11.27 12.28
CA SER A 195 -3.07 11.36 13.23
C SER A 195 -3.26 10.08 14.07
N SER A 196 -2.98 10.20 15.37
CA SER A 196 -3.58 9.57 16.56
C SER A 196 -3.67 8.04 16.77
N THR A 197 -3.39 7.17 15.80
CA THR A 197 -3.26 5.73 16.06
C THR A 197 -1.87 5.26 15.63
N GLY A 198 -1.02 4.96 16.62
CA GLY A 198 0.42 4.71 16.49
C GLY A 198 0.81 3.46 15.69
N GLY A 199 0.56 3.47 14.38
CA GLY A 199 1.12 2.52 13.42
C GLY A 199 2.49 2.99 12.95
N ALA A 200 3.58 2.46 13.51
CA ALA A 200 4.93 2.73 13.01
C ALA A 200 5.19 1.88 11.75
N LEU A 201 5.32 2.51 10.59
CA LEU A 201 5.75 1.83 9.36
C LEU A 201 7.27 1.68 9.38
N TRP A 202 7.78 0.46 9.54
CA TRP A 202 9.21 0.18 9.47
C TRP A 202 9.55 -0.23 8.04
N THR A 203 10.06 0.72 7.25
CA THR A 203 10.66 0.44 5.94
C THR A 203 12.17 0.56 6.03
N LYS A 204 12.88 -0.32 5.32
CA LYS A 204 14.33 -0.26 5.19
C LYS A 204 14.71 1.09 4.54
N GLN A 205 15.47 1.93 5.23
CA GLN A 205 16.29 2.95 4.56
C GLN A 205 17.52 2.26 3.95
N PRO A 206 17.96 2.67 2.74
CA PRO A 206 19.14 2.09 2.09
C PRO A 206 20.38 2.15 2.98
#